data_AF-A0A954NPX3-F1
#
_entry.id   AF-A0A954NPX3-F1
#
_cell.length_a   1.000
_cell.length_b   1.000
_cell.length_c   1.000
_cell.angle_alpha   90.00
_cell.angle_beta   90.00
_cell.angle_gamma   90.00
#
_symmetry.space_group_name_H-M   'P 1'
#
loop_
_entity.id
_entity.type
_entity.pdbx_description
1 polymer ?
#
loop_
_entity_poly.entity_id
_entity_poly.type
_entity_poly.pdbx_seq_one_letter_code
_entity_poly.pdbx_strand_id
1 'polypeptide(L)' 'MRPTLRLFTEDDSAAGHVPLVTMSLGEFCQILGDAKDTDRTWIQDFADDEIQVPVDLYEVLHAYAHMRAAA' A
#
# COMPACT_ATOMS: atom_id res chain seq x y z
N MET A 1 41.34 -32.26 4.27
CA MET A 1 40.30 -31.30 3.88
C MET A 1 39.59 -30.83 5.14
N ARG A 2 39.65 -29.53 5.48
CA ARG A 2 38.97 -29.00 6.67
C ARG A 2 37.60 -28.47 6.23
N PRO A 3 36.48 -29.07 6.65
CA PRO A 3 35.16 -28.54 6.34
C PRO A 3 34.94 -27.26 7.14
N THR A 4 34.78 -26.13 6.45
CA THR A 4 34.45 -24.85 7.07
C THR A 4 32.94 -24.70 7.08
N LEU A 5 32.32 -24.86 8.24
CA LEU A 5 30.92 -24.52 8.44
C LEU A 5 30.75 -23.00 8.26
N ARG A 6 29.86 -22.60 7.36
CA ARG A 6 29.46 -21.21 7.17
C ARG A 6 28.33 -20.92 8.15
N LEU A 7 28.54 -19.98 9.07
CA LEU A 7 27.49 -19.48 9.94
C LEU A 7 26.59 -18.57 9.09
N PHE A 8 25.35 -18.99 8.87
CA PHE A 8 24.30 -18.09 8.41
C PHE A 8 23.78 -17.40 9.67
N THR A 9 24.20 -16.16 9.89
CA THR A 9 23.48 -15.29 10.82
C THR A 9 22.11 -15.08 10.21
N GLU A 10 21.06 -15.43 10.96
CA GLU A 10 19.68 -15.08 10.64
C GLU A 10 19.59 -13.56 10.63
N ASP A 11 19.78 -12.96 9.45
CA ASP A 11 19.25 -11.64 9.17
C ASP A 11 17.72 -11.80 9.19
N ASP A 12 17.13 -11.36 10.29
CA ASP A 12 15.69 -11.42 10.59
C ASP A 12 14.91 -10.44 9.70
N SER A 13 14.98 -10.65 8.38
CA SER A 13 14.24 -9.90 7.36
C SER A 13 14.08 -10.73 6.08
N ALA A 14 13.85 -12.03 6.22
CA ALA A 14 13.34 -12.90 5.16
C ALA A 14 11.80 -13.04 5.24
N ALA A 15 11.10 -12.07 5.84
CA ALA A 15 9.68 -11.90 5.57
C ALA A 15 9.56 -11.46 4.11
N GLY A 16 8.95 -12.30 3.26
CA GLY A 16 8.88 -12.12 1.82
C GLY A 16 8.55 -10.69 1.43
N HIS A 17 9.53 -9.97 0.88
CA HIS A 17 9.34 -8.61 0.41
C HIS A 17 8.43 -8.66 -0.82
N VAL A 18 7.15 -8.31 -0.63
CA VAL A 18 6.23 -8.08 -1.74
C VAL A 18 6.81 -6.93 -2.56
N PRO A 19 7.04 -7.09 -3.87
CA PRO A 19 7.62 -6.03 -4.69
C PRO A 19 6.70 -4.81 -4.71
N LEU A 20 7.19 -3.66 -4.26
CA LEU A 20 6.48 -2.39 -4.32
C LEU A 20 6.70 -1.71 -5.68
N VAL A 21 5.64 -1.14 -6.24
CA VAL A 21 5.67 -0.32 -7.45
C VAL A 21 5.30 1.11 -7.07
N THR A 22 6.07 2.09 -7.57
CA THR A 22 5.75 3.51 -7.43
C THR A 22 4.93 3.97 -8.63
N MET A 23 3.81 4.65 -8.38
CA MET A 23 2.98 5.27 -9.39
C MET A 23 2.52 6.66 -8.94
N SER A 24 2.01 7.47 -9.88
CA SER A 24 1.51 8.79 -9.54
C SER A 24 0.15 8.72 -8.82
N LEU A 25 -0.12 9.67 -7.92
CA LEU A 25 -1.43 9.76 -7.27
C LEU A 25 -2.57 9.91 -8.30
N GLY A 26 -2.33 10.64 -9.39
CA GLY A 26 -3.31 10.82 -10.47
C GLY A 26 -3.67 9.51 -11.16
N GLU A 27 -2.67 8.69 -11.49
CA GLU A 27 -2.85 7.36 -12.07
C GLU A 27 -3.63 6.45 -11.10
N PHE A 28 -3.26 6.45 -9.82
CA PHE A 28 -3.95 5.68 -8.78
C PHE A 28 -5.42 6.07 -8.66
N CYS A 29 -5.73 7.37 -8.55
CA CYS A 29 -7.10 7.88 -8.48
C CYS A 29 -7.91 7.56 -9.73
N GLN A 30 -7.30 7.61 -10.92
CA GLN A 30 -7.97 7.29 -12.17
C GLN A 30 -8.39 5.82 -12.23
N ILE A 31 -7.49 4.90 -11.84
CA ILE A 31 -7.76 3.45 -11.82
C ILE A 31 -8.88 3.13 -10.83
N LEU A 32 -8.80 3.67 -9.60
CA LEU A 32 -9.85 3.45 -8.59
C LEU A 32 -11.19 4.06 -8.98
N GLY A 33 -11.18 5.22 -9.65
CA GLY A 33 -12.39 5.85 -10.20
C GLY A 33 -13.06 4.97 -11.23
N ASP A 34 -12.33 4.50 -12.25
CA ASP A 34 -12.86 3.60 -13.28
C ASP A 34 -13.37 2.28 -12.69
N ALA A 35 -12.62 1.69 -11.75
CA ALA A 35 -13.02 0.45 -11.10
C ALA A 35 -14.29 0.64 -10.24
N LYS A 36 -14.46 1.79 -9.60
CA LYS A 36 -15.69 2.15 -8.88
C LYS A 36 -16.86 2.36 -9.84
N ASP A 37 -16.65 3.10 -10.93
CA ASP A 37 -17.70 3.42 -11.91
C ASP A 37 -18.17 2.19 -12.71
N THR A 38 -17.32 1.17 -12.82
CA THR A 38 -17.61 -0.10 -13.50
C THR A 38 -17.95 -1.25 -12.55
N ASP A 39 -18.24 -0.97 -11.28
CA ASP A 39 -18.61 -1.94 -10.23
C ASP A 39 -17.65 -3.13 -10.12
N ARG A 40 -16.35 -2.86 -10.20
CA ARG A 40 -15.32 -3.90 -10.04
C ARG A 40 -15.22 -4.32 -8.57
N THR A 41 -15.37 -5.62 -8.33
CA THR A 41 -15.37 -6.17 -6.98
C THR A 41 -13.99 -6.25 -6.34
N TRP A 42 -12.91 -6.25 -7.14
CA TRP A 42 -11.54 -6.43 -6.62
C TRP A 42 -11.13 -5.36 -5.62
N ILE A 43 -11.71 -4.15 -5.67
CA ILE A 43 -11.39 -3.08 -4.69
C ILE A 43 -11.74 -3.54 -3.26
N GLN A 44 -12.81 -4.34 -3.10
CA GLN A 44 -13.24 -4.85 -1.80
C GLN A 44 -12.18 -5.77 -1.19
N ASP A 45 -11.40 -6.46 -2.02
CA ASP A 45 -10.35 -7.36 -1.56
C ASP A 45 -9.21 -6.62 -0.85
N PHE A 46 -9.09 -5.30 -1.04
CA PHE A 46 -8.06 -4.42 -0.44
C PHE A 46 -8.66 -3.46 0.61
N ALA A 47 -9.91 -3.65 1.04
CA ALA A 47 -10.59 -2.68 1.89
C ALA A 47 -9.96 -2.50 3.28
N ASP A 48 -9.36 -3.57 3.81
CA ASP A 48 -8.71 -3.59 5.13
C ASP A 48 -7.17 -3.42 5.04
N ASP A 49 -6.63 -3.23 3.83
CA ASP A 49 -5.18 -3.13 3.62
C ASP A 49 -4.66 -1.73 3.97
N GLU A 50 -3.53 -1.69 4.68
CA GLU A 50 -2.83 -0.45 4.98
C GLU A 50 -1.90 -0.05 3.82
N ILE A 51 -2.00 1.21 3.40
CA ILE A 51 -1.09 1.80 2.41
C ILE A 51 -0.24 2.90 3.03
N GLN A 52 0.99 3.03 2.56
CA GLN A 52 1.89 4.12 2.96
C GLN A 52 1.61 5.35 2.09
N VAL A 53 1.27 6.47 2.74
CA VAL A 53 1.06 7.77 2.08
C VAL A 53 1.92 8.84 2.75
N PRO A 54 2.34 9.87 2.00
CA PRO A 54 2.96 11.05 2.60
C PRO A 54 2.05 11.70 3.65
N VAL A 55 2.66 12.20 4.74
CA VAL A 55 1.93 12.78 5.88
C VAL A 55 1.07 13.97 5.45
N ASP A 56 1.61 14.85 4.61
CA ASP A 56 0.90 16.01 4.09
C ASP A 56 -0.34 15.64 3.27
N LEU A 57 -0.24 14.58 2.44
CA LEU A 57 -1.38 14.06 1.71
C LEU A 57 -2.42 13.43 2.65
N TYR A 58 -1.98 12.67 3.65
CA TYR A 58 -2.88 12.08 4.64
C TYR A 58 -3.70 13.15 5.38
N GLU A 59 -3.05 14.23 5.83
CA GLU A 59 -3.71 15.34 6.52
C GLU A 59 -4.81 15.97 5.65
N VAL A 60 -4.54 16.21 4.36
CA VAL A 60 -5.51 16.78 3.42
C VAL A 60 -6.69 15.83 3.21
N LEU A 61 -6.44 14.53 3.01
CA LEU A 61 -7.50 13.54 2.83
C LEU A 61 -8.36 13.38 4.07
N HIS A 62 -7.74 13.36 5.25
CA HIS A 62 -8.42 13.26 6.52
C HIS A 62 -9.30 14.48 6.80
N ALA A 63 -8.80 15.69 6.54
CA ALA A 63 -9.58 16.92 6.65
C ALA A 63 -10.79 16.93 5.71
N TYR A 64 -10.60 16.53 4.44
CA TYR A 64 -11.68 16.42 3.47
C TYR A 64 -12.76 15.41 3.90
N ALA A 65 -12.36 14.23 4.39
CA ALA A 65 -13.29 13.21 4.85
C ALA A 65 -14.16 13.71 6.02
N HIS A 66 -13.55 14.42 6.97
CA HIS A 66 -14.27 15.02 8.10
C HIS A 66 -15.26 16.10 7.66
N MET A 67 -14.88 16.94 6.70
CA MET A 67 -15.80 17.95 6.14
C MET A 67 -17.02 17.31 5.47
N ARG A 68 -16.82 16.23 4.71
CA ARG A 68 -17.92 15.54 4.03
C ARG A 68 -18.85 14.80 5.00
N ALA A 69 -18.33 14.24 6.09
CA ALA A 69 -19.15 13.58 7.09
C ALA A 69 -19.99 14.57 7.93
N ALA A 70 -19.58 15.83 7.98
CA ALA A 70 -20.27 16.89 8.71
C ALA A 70 -21.37 17.61 7.90
N ALA A 71 -21.53 17.29 6.61
CA ALA A 71 -22.48 17.90 5.68
C ALA A 71 -23.66 16.98 5.37
#